data_AF-A0A6N8DR05-F1
#
_entry.id   AF-A0A6N8DR05-F1
#
_cell.length_a   1.000
_cell.length_b   1.000
_cell.length_c   1.000
_cell.angle_alpha   90.00
_cell.angle_beta   90.00
_cell.angle_gamma   90.00
#
_symmetry.space_group_name_H-M   'P 1'
#
loop_
_entity.id
_entity.type
_entity.pdbx_description
1 polymer ?
#
loop_
_entity_poly.entity_id
_entity_poly.type
_entity_poly.pdbx_seq_one_letter_code
_entity_poly.pdbx_strand_id
1 'polypeptide(L)'
;MRILVFQHLCVEHPGALADFWREAGHEITTVELDEGEAIPPLDHFDRLVAMGGPMDVWQEAELTWLIAEKTAIRRVVVDLGRPCTSRTVAEWKAIPAYAASLEAALGPASVDLEAEAVRRLPTFLAAARRLNDTLFAALRG
;
A
#
# COMPACT_ATOMS: atom_id res chain seq x y z
N MET A 1 -12.42 1.54 -10.62
CA MET A 1 -12.17 1.90 -9.20
C MET A 1 -11.43 3.22 -9.17
N ARG A 2 -11.51 3.95 -8.05
CA ARG A 2 -10.69 5.14 -7.80
C ARG A 2 -9.53 4.75 -6.88
N ILE A 3 -8.30 4.95 -7.33
CA ILE A 3 -7.08 4.54 -6.65
C ILE A 3 -6.28 5.79 -6.29
N LEU A 4 -5.98 5.94 -5.01
CA LEU A 4 -5.06 6.96 -4.52
C LEU A 4 -3.65 6.38 -4.45
N VAL A 5 -2.69 7.07 -5.05
CA VAL A 5 -1.27 6.72 -5.00
C VAL A 5 -0.53 7.80 -4.22
N PHE A 6 0.19 7.41 -3.18
CA PHE A 6 1.19 8.26 -2.55
C PHE A 6 2.54 8.01 -3.20
N GLN A 7 3.13 9.05 -3.77
CA GLN A 7 4.45 9.05 -4.38
C GLN A 7 5.39 9.86 -3.49
N HIS A 8 6.59 9.33 -3.25
CA HIS A 8 7.56 9.92 -2.32
C HIS A 8 8.76 10.59 -3.01
N LEU A 9 8.93 10.34 -4.31
CA LEU A 9 9.93 10.95 -5.18
C LEU A 9 9.44 10.85 -6.63
N CYS A 10 9.92 11.75 -7.50
CA CYS A 10 9.63 11.71 -8.94
C CYS A 10 10.00 10.38 -9.64
N VAL A 11 10.97 9.63 -9.09
CA VAL A 11 11.39 8.32 -9.63
C VAL A 11 10.60 7.13 -9.06
N GLU A 12 9.86 7.33 -7.97
CA GLU A 12 9.06 6.29 -7.28
C GLU A 12 7.63 6.23 -7.84
N HIS A 13 7.51 6.31 -9.16
CA HIS A 13 6.23 6.34 -9.84
C HIS A 13 5.52 4.96 -9.81
N PRO A 14 4.18 4.90 -9.90
CA PRO A 14 3.46 3.62 -9.95
C PRO A 14 3.77 2.76 -11.19
N GLY A 15 4.36 3.32 -12.26
CA GLY A 15 4.89 2.57 -13.40
C GLY A 15 3.91 1.54 -13.97
N ALA A 16 4.34 0.27 -14.06
CA ALA A 16 3.54 -0.82 -14.59
C ALA A 16 2.19 -1.04 -13.85
N LEU A 17 2.08 -0.67 -12.57
CA LEU A 17 0.80 -0.71 -11.85
C LEU A 17 -0.18 0.32 -12.43
N ALA A 18 0.30 1.52 -12.76
CA ALA A 18 -0.55 2.57 -13.30
C ALA A 18 -1.11 2.20 -14.67
N ASP A 19 -0.27 1.63 -15.53
CA ASP A 19 -0.68 1.18 -16.86
C ASP A 19 -1.72 0.06 -16.74
N PHE A 20 -1.45 -0.95 -15.91
CA PHE A 20 -2.37 -2.04 -15.63
C PHE A 20 -3.75 -1.55 -15.14
N TRP A 21 -3.78 -0.60 -14.20
CA TRP A 21 -5.04 -0.05 -13.70
C TRP A 21 -5.78 0.79 -14.74
N ARG A 22 -5.07 1.59 -15.55
CA ARG A 22 -5.69 2.38 -16.62
C ARG A 22 -6.28 1.48 -17.70
N GLU A 23 -5.57 0.43 -18.10
CA GLU A 23 -6.06 -0.59 -19.04
C GLU A 23 -7.32 -1.30 -18.52
N ALA A 24 -7.38 -1.54 -17.20
CA ALA A 24 -8.57 -2.05 -16.51
C ALA A 24 -9.69 -1.00 -16.30
N GLY A 25 -9.55 0.22 -16.85
CA GLY A 25 -10.54 1.30 -16.76
C GLY A 25 -10.67 1.90 -15.35
N HIS A 26 -9.61 1.87 -14.56
CA HIS A 26 -9.58 2.51 -13.24
C HIS A 26 -9.05 3.95 -13.33
N GLU A 27 -9.51 4.78 -12.40
CA GLU A 27 -9.08 6.15 -12.23
C GLU A 27 -7.98 6.20 -11.17
N ILE A 28 -6.89 6.90 -11.46
CA ILE A 28 -5.73 7.01 -10.59
C ILE A 28 -5.53 8.49 -10.25
N THR A 29 -5.45 8.78 -8.96
CA THR A 29 -5.00 10.07 -8.44
C THR A 29 -3.68 9.86 -7.74
N THR A 30 -2.63 10.51 -8.21
CA THR A 30 -1.32 10.52 -7.55
C THR A 30 -1.23 11.77 -6.67
N VAL A 31 -0.65 11.62 -5.49
CA VAL A 31 -0.26 12.71 -4.59
C VAL A 31 1.24 12.61 -4.37
N GLU A 32 1.98 13.62 -4.81
CA GLU A 32 3.42 13.78 -4.60
C GLU A 32 3.64 14.42 -3.22
N LEU A 33 3.87 13.58 -2.21
CA LEU A 33 3.98 14.02 -0.81
C LEU A 33 5.26 14.80 -0.56
N ASP A 34 6.32 14.51 -1.30
CA ASP A 34 7.60 15.21 -1.25
C ASP A 34 7.51 16.64 -1.80
N GLU A 35 6.63 16.87 -2.78
CA GLU A 35 6.34 18.20 -3.35
C GLU A 35 5.28 18.97 -2.54
N GLY A 36 4.78 18.39 -1.43
CA GLY A 36 3.85 19.04 -0.52
C GLY A 36 2.40 19.06 -1.02
N GLU A 37 2.02 18.16 -1.93
CA GLU A 37 0.64 18.06 -2.39
C GLU A 37 -0.32 17.66 -1.26
N ALA A 38 -1.53 18.21 -1.30
CA ALA A 38 -2.54 17.95 -0.28
C ALA A 38 -3.21 16.58 -0.50
N ILE A 39 -3.31 15.79 0.57
CA ILE A 39 -4.05 14.53 0.54
C ILE A 39 -5.56 14.84 0.39
N PRO A 40 -6.22 14.35 -0.68
CA PRO A 40 -7.65 14.57 -0.89
C PRO A 40 -8.52 13.78 0.09
N PRO A 41 -9.83 14.08 0.20
CA PRO A 41 -10.74 13.30 1.03
C PRO A 41 -10.74 11.82 0.67
N LEU A 42 -10.38 10.97 1.63
CA LEU A 42 -10.11 9.54 1.41
C LEU A 42 -11.38 8.71 1.12
N ASP A 43 -12.55 9.22 1.48
CA ASP A 43 -13.81 8.48 1.38
C ASP A 43 -14.17 8.14 -0.08
N HIS A 44 -13.65 8.91 -1.05
CA HIS A 44 -13.85 8.72 -2.48
C HIS A 44 -13.02 7.57 -3.08
N PHE A 45 -11.93 7.16 -2.43
CA PHE A 45 -10.99 6.20 -3.02
C PHE A 45 -11.26 4.77 -2.57
N ASP A 46 -11.39 3.85 -3.51
CA ASP A 46 -11.60 2.44 -3.19
C ASP A 46 -10.33 1.79 -2.62
N ARG A 47 -9.14 2.31 -3.00
CA ARG A 47 -7.83 1.84 -2.54
C ARG A 47 -6.83 2.97 -2.39
N LEU A 48 -5.86 2.75 -1.49
CA LEU A 48 -4.67 3.55 -1.30
C LEU A 48 -3.45 2.65 -1.54
N VAL A 49 -2.48 3.14 -2.32
CA VAL A 49 -1.19 2.50 -2.55
C VAL A 49 -0.11 3.52 -2.24
N ALA A 50 0.80 3.18 -1.32
CA ALA A 50 1.99 3.97 -1.05
C ALA A 50 3.17 3.37 -1.81
N MET A 51 3.86 4.20 -2.59
CA MET A 51 5.03 3.79 -3.36
C MET A 51 6.26 3.66 -2.46
N GLY A 52 7.36 3.15 -3.01
CA GLY A 52 8.63 3.06 -2.31
C GLY A 52 9.26 4.43 -2.08
N GLY A 53 10.44 4.41 -1.46
CA GLY A 53 11.31 5.57 -1.34
C GLY A 53 12.47 5.32 -0.37
N PRO A 54 13.58 6.07 -0.47
CA PRO A 54 14.78 5.89 0.36
C PRO A 54 14.64 6.32 1.84
N MET A 55 13.48 6.79 2.25
CA MET A 55 13.23 7.32 3.59
C MET A 55 13.00 6.19 4.58
N ASP A 56 13.46 6.42 5.81
CA ASP A 56 13.04 5.62 6.94
C ASP A 56 11.75 6.17 7.53
N VAL A 57 10.86 5.27 7.96
CA VAL A 57 9.54 5.64 8.48
C VAL A 57 9.59 6.53 9.73
N TRP A 58 10.71 6.63 10.45
CA TRP A 58 10.84 7.45 11.67
C TRP A 58 11.35 8.87 11.43
N GLN A 59 11.66 9.27 10.20
CA GLN A 59 12.22 10.60 9.87
C GLN A 59 11.19 11.74 9.89
N GLU A 60 10.19 11.68 10.76
CA GLU A 60 9.05 12.61 10.81
C GLU A 60 9.45 14.07 11.11
N ALA A 61 10.56 14.28 11.82
CA ALA A 61 11.08 15.63 12.12
C ALA A 61 11.59 16.36 10.88
N GLU A 62 12.12 15.61 9.90
CA GLU A 62 12.68 16.14 8.66
C GLU A 62 11.64 16.09 7.54
N LEU A 63 10.86 15.00 7.49
CA LEU A 63 9.88 14.69 6.47
C LEU A 63 8.47 14.73 7.08
N THR A 64 7.99 15.95 7.33
CA THR A 64 6.71 16.17 8.04
C THR A 64 5.49 15.55 7.33
N TRP A 65 5.58 15.32 6.02
CA TRP A 65 4.55 14.62 5.25
C TRP A 65 4.36 13.15 5.68
N LEU A 66 5.35 12.50 6.29
CA LEU A 66 5.23 11.14 6.85
C LEU A 66 4.13 11.05 7.93
N ILE A 67 3.93 12.11 8.70
CA ILE A 67 2.88 12.16 9.73
C ILE A 67 1.50 12.16 9.06
N ALA A 68 1.34 12.96 8.00
CA ALA A 68 0.11 13.05 7.22
C ALA A 68 -0.17 11.72 6.49
N GLU A 69 0.85 11.14 5.88
CA GLU A 69 0.78 9.84 5.19
C GLU A 69 0.31 8.72 6.15
N LYS A 70 0.97 8.56 7.29
CA LYS A 70 0.62 7.54 8.29
C LYS A 70 -0.79 7.74 8.83
N THR A 71 -1.20 8.99 9.03
CA THR A 71 -2.56 9.33 9.46
C THR A 71 -3.58 8.90 8.41
N ALA A 72 -3.30 9.16 7.12
CA ALA A 72 -4.15 8.76 6.02
C ALA A 72 -4.23 7.23 5.87
N ILE A 73 -3.08 6.53 5.91
CA ILE A 73 -3.01 5.06 5.85
C ILE A 73 -3.82 4.45 7.00
N ARG A 74 -3.64 4.95 8.23
CA ARG A 74 -4.43 4.51 9.39
C ARG A 74 -5.93 4.67 9.12
N ARG A 75 -6.37 5.82 8.62
CA ARG A 75 -7.79 6.06 8.31
C ARG A 75 -8.31 5.09 7.27
N VAL A 76 -7.57 4.83 6.19
CA VAL A 76 -7.99 3.87 5.14
C VAL A 76 -8.08 2.45 5.69
N VAL A 77 -7.08 2.01 6.44
CA VAL A 77 -6.98 0.62 6.91
C VAL A 77 -7.92 0.35 8.08
N VAL A 78 -7.95 1.23 9.07
CA VAL A 78 -8.67 1.03 10.34
C VAL A 78 -10.08 1.57 10.26
N ASP A 79 -10.25 2.83 9.88
CA ASP A 79 -11.53 3.51 9.99
C ASP A 79 -12.45 3.21 8.79
N LEU A 80 -11.89 3.11 7.58
CA LEU A 80 -12.63 2.75 6.36
C LEU A 80 -12.64 1.24 6.07
N GLY A 81 -11.86 0.45 6.82
CA GLY A 81 -11.85 -1.01 6.70
C GLY A 81 -11.32 -1.51 5.35
N ARG A 82 -10.36 -0.81 4.75
CA ARG A 82 -9.78 -1.14 3.42
C ARG A 82 -8.31 -1.60 3.55
N PRO A 83 -8.02 -2.72 4.26
CA PRO A 83 -6.66 -3.27 4.29
C PRO A 83 -6.30 -3.96 2.97
N CYS A 84 -5.07 -4.47 2.88
CA CYS A 84 -4.72 -5.47 1.87
C CYS A 84 -5.69 -6.66 1.91
N THR A 85 -6.07 -7.14 0.72
CA THR A 85 -7.12 -8.17 0.56
C THR A 85 -6.55 -9.44 -0.04
N SER A 86 -7.33 -10.52 -0.02
CA SER A 86 -6.95 -11.80 -0.66
C SER A 86 -6.65 -11.67 -2.15
N ARG A 87 -7.18 -10.63 -2.81
CA ARG A 87 -6.96 -10.37 -4.24
C ARG A 87 -5.65 -9.64 -4.54
N THR A 88 -5.02 -9.03 -3.54
CA THR A 88 -3.86 -8.15 -3.75
C THR A 88 -2.70 -8.89 -4.45
N VAL A 89 -2.38 -10.11 -4.01
CA VAL A 89 -1.29 -10.89 -4.63
C VAL A 89 -1.65 -11.34 -6.04
N ALA A 90 -2.89 -11.78 -6.27
CA ALA A 90 -3.38 -12.17 -7.59
C ALA A 90 -3.31 -11.01 -8.59
N GLU A 91 -3.77 -9.82 -8.17
CA GLU A 91 -3.74 -8.59 -8.97
C GLU A 91 -2.31 -8.21 -9.36
N TRP A 92 -1.34 -8.32 -8.44
CA TRP A 92 0.05 -8.00 -8.74
C TRP A 92 0.70 -9.06 -9.64
N LYS A 93 0.37 -10.34 -9.43
CA LYS A 93 0.85 -11.44 -10.29
C LYS A 93 0.30 -11.35 -11.73
N ALA A 94 -0.82 -10.67 -11.94
CA ALA A 94 -1.34 -10.40 -13.28
C ALA A 94 -0.50 -9.38 -14.07
N ILE A 95 0.36 -8.61 -13.39
CA ILE A 95 1.25 -7.63 -14.03
C ILE A 95 2.54 -8.35 -14.46
N PRO A 96 2.88 -8.40 -15.76
CA PRO A 96 4.03 -9.19 -16.25
C PRO A 96 5.36 -8.85 -15.57
N ALA A 97 5.63 -7.57 -15.32
CA ALA A 97 6.85 -7.12 -14.65
C ALA A 97 6.94 -7.63 -13.20
N TYR A 98 5.82 -7.63 -12.47
CA TYR A 98 5.75 -8.13 -11.10
C TYR A 98 5.82 -9.66 -11.06
N ALA A 99 5.15 -10.35 -11.98
CA ALA A 99 5.25 -11.79 -12.11
C ALA A 99 6.71 -12.24 -12.33
N ALA A 100 7.40 -11.59 -13.26
CA ALA A 100 8.81 -11.85 -13.53
C ALA A 100 9.70 -11.54 -12.31
N SER A 101 9.44 -10.44 -11.61
CA SER A 101 10.16 -10.10 -10.37
C SER A 101 9.93 -11.12 -9.26
N LEU A 102 8.71 -11.63 -9.10
CA LEU A 102 8.38 -12.66 -8.12
C LEU A 102 9.07 -13.99 -8.45
N GLU A 103 9.08 -14.38 -9.72
CA GLU A 103 9.79 -15.58 -10.18
C GLU A 103 11.30 -15.45 -9.96
N ALA A 104 11.89 -14.29 -10.27
CA ALA A 104 13.32 -14.04 -10.03
C ALA A 104 13.69 -14.09 -8.54
N ALA A 105 12.82 -13.57 -7.65
CA ALA A 105 13.09 -13.51 -6.22
C ALA A 105 12.82 -14.84 -5.48
N LEU A 106 11.77 -15.57 -5.87
CA LEU A 106 11.27 -16.73 -5.13
C LEU A 106 11.45 -18.07 -5.87
N GLY A 107 11.81 -18.04 -7.15
CA GLY A 107 11.94 -19.23 -7.99
C GLY A 107 10.63 -20.04 -8.03
N PRO A 108 10.70 -21.38 -7.90
CA PRO A 108 9.51 -22.25 -7.92
C PRO A 108 8.45 -21.91 -6.85
N ALA A 109 8.83 -21.27 -5.74
CA ALA A 109 7.89 -20.89 -4.68
C ALA A 109 6.93 -19.75 -5.10
N SER A 110 7.22 -19.03 -6.19
CA SER A 110 6.33 -18.00 -6.75
C SER A 110 5.00 -18.56 -7.27
N VAL A 111 4.96 -19.87 -7.59
CA VAL A 111 3.76 -20.54 -8.13
C VAL A 111 2.64 -20.53 -7.09
N ASP A 112 2.94 -20.93 -5.86
CA ASP A 112 1.96 -21.13 -4.79
C ASP A 112 1.74 -19.88 -3.91
N LEU A 113 2.48 -18.79 -4.17
CA LEU A 113 2.48 -17.59 -3.32
C LEU A 113 1.08 -17.02 -3.08
N GLU A 114 0.23 -17.00 -4.10
CA GLU A 114 -1.15 -16.51 -3.97
C GLU A 114 -1.95 -17.38 -3.00
N ALA A 115 -1.94 -18.70 -3.19
CA ALA A 115 -2.66 -19.63 -2.31
C ALA A 115 -2.13 -19.57 -0.87
N GLU A 116 -0.81 -19.39 -0.70
CA GLU A 116 -0.18 -19.18 0.60
C GLU A 116 -0.64 -17.88 1.26
N ALA A 117 -0.60 -16.78 0.53
CA ALA A 117 -0.98 -15.46 1.01
C ALA A 117 -2.46 -15.45 1.44
N VAL A 118 -3.35 -16.00 0.61
CA VAL A 118 -4.78 -16.12 0.94
C VAL A 118 -4.98 -16.95 2.21
N ARG A 119 -4.27 -18.08 2.34
CA ARG A 119 -4.39 -18.95 3.51
C ARG A 119 -3.90 -18.29 4.80
N ARG A 120 -2.85 -17.46 4.74
CA ARG A 120 -2.27 -16.78 5.91
C ARG A 120 -2.90 -15.42 6.22
N LEU A 121 -3.60 -14.81 5.27
CA LEU A 121 -4.10 -13.44 5.41
C LEU A 121 -4.97 -13.22 6.65
N PRO A 122 -5.91 -14.11 7.05
CA PRO A 122 -6.71 -13.90 8.27
C PRO A 122 -5.84 -13.78 9.53
N THR A 123 -4.86 -14.68 9.69
CA THR A 123 -3.92 -14.67 10.81
C THR A 123 -3.01 -13.44 10.76
N PHE A 124 -2.53 -13.06 9.58
CA PHE A 124 -1.72 -11.86 9.38
C PHE A 124 -2.49 -10.59 9.79
N LEU A 125 -3.73 -10.43 9.32
CA LEU A 125 -4.55 -9.27 9.66
C LEU A 125 -4.89 -9.22 11.16
N ALA A 126 -5.16 -10.38 11.79
CA ALA A 126 -5.39 -10.45 13.24
C ALA A 126 -4.14 -10.06 14.04
N ALA A 127 -2.95 -10.54 13.63
CA ALA A 127 -1.68 -10.17 14.25
C ALA A 127 -1.36 -8.68 14.08
N ALA A 128 -1.53 -8.15 12.87
CA ALA A 128 -1.31 -6.73 12.56
C ALA A 128 -2.21 -5.82 13.41
N ARG A 129 -3.51 -6.15 13.52
CA ARG A 129 -4.45 -5.42 14.38
C ARG A 129 -4.01 -5.46 15.84
N ARG A 130 -3.67 -6.64 16.36
CA ARG A 130 -3.23 -6.79 17.76
C ARG A 130 -1.97 -5.98 18.06
N LEU A 131 -0.98 -6.00 17.16
CA LEU A 131 0.25 -5.22 17.30
C LEU A 131 -0.07 -3.72 17.32
N ASN A 132 -0.86 -3.25 16.36
CA ASN A 132 -1.29 -1.86 16.27
C ASN A 132 -2.02 -1.42 17.55
N ASP A 133 -3.01 -2.17 18.00
CA ASP A 133 -3.82 -1.82 19.16
C ASP A 133 -2.99 -1.80 20.45
N THR A 134 -2.06 -2.76 20.60
CA THR A 134 -1.16 -2.83 21.76
C THR A 134 -0.20 -1.63 21.78
N LEU A 135 0.42 -1.30 20.64
CA LEU A 135 1.32 -0.16 20.52
C LEU A 135 0.60 1.15 20.86
N PHE A 136 -0.58 1.39 20.27
CA PHE A 136 -1.33 2.62 20.53
C PHE A 136 -1.99 2.68 21.90
N ALA A 137 -2.21 1.54 22.57
CA ALA A 137 -2.57 1.54 23.99
C ALA A 137 -1.38 1.98 24.85
N ALA A 138 -0.17 1.49 24.55
CA ALA A 138 1.05 1.85 25.28
C ALA A 138 1.43 3.33 25.11
N LEU A 139 1.22 3.91 23.93
CA LEU A 139 1.50 5.34 23.66
C LEU A 139 0.48 6.31 24.29
N ARG A 140 -0.67 5.81 24.78
CA ARG A 140 -1.72 6.61 25.43
C ARG A 140 -1.64 6.61 26.96
N GLY A 141 -0.76 5.79 27.55
CA GLY A 141 -0.48 5.74 28.98
C GLY A 141 0.78 6.52 29.32
#